data_AF-A0A259LM70-F1
#
_entry.id   AF-A0A259LM70-F1
#
_cell.length_a   1.000
_cell.length_b   1.000
_cell.length_c   1.000
_cell.angle_alpha   90.00
_cell.angle_beta   90.00
_cell.angle_gamma   90.00
#
_symmetry.space_group_name_H-M   'P 1'
#
loop_
_entity.id
_entity.type
_entity.pdbx_description
1 polymer ?
#
loop_
_entity_poly.entity_id
_entity_poly.type
_entity_poly.pdbx_seq_one_letter_code
_entity_poly.pdbx_strand_id
1 'polypeptide(L)'
;MAKAPSKKTTKSFEQTLWDTADKLRGTVESSEYKHVVLSLIFLKFVSDKFEERKQALIDEGQGDYVDMVDFYTMKNVFYLPPEA
;
A
#
# COMPACT_ATOMS: atom_id res chain seq x y z
N MET A 1 -46.58 15.12 -11.34
CA MET A 1 -45.16 15.45 -11.60
C MET A 1 -44.32 14.33 -10.99
N ALA A 2 -43.73 13.45 -11.80
CA ALA A 2 -42.94 12.33 -11.31
C ALA A 2 -41.52 12.81 -10.95
N LYS A 3 -41.11 12.57 -9.71
CA LYS A 3 -39.77 12.91 -9.18
C LYS A 3 -38.76 11.93 -9.79
N ALA A 4 -37.77 12.45 -10.53
CA ALA A 4 -36.72 11.63 -11.12
C ALA A 4 -35.90 10.90 -10.04
N PRO A 5 -35.48 9.64 -10.27
CA PRO A 5 -34.71 8.88 -9.29
C PRO A 5 -33.31 9.49 -9.14
N SER A 6 -32.92 9.87 -7.92
CA SER A 6 -31.57 10.36 -7.65
C SER A 6 -30.56 9.23 -7.84
N LYS A 7 -29.68 9.34 -8.84
CA LYS A 7 -28.53 8.44 -8.99
C LYS A 7 -27.71 8.49 -7.70
N LYS A 8 -27.61 7.35 -7.01
CA LYS A 8 -26.64 7.18 -5.92
C LYS A 8 -25.26 7.19 -6.56
N THR A 9 -24.53 8.30 -6.41
CA THR A 9 -23.15 8.43 -6.86
C THR A 9 -22.29 7.57 -5.96
N THR A 10 -21.94 6.37 -6.42
CA THR A 10 -20.92 5.53 -5.76
C THR A 10 -19.61 6.32 -5.79
N LYS A 11 -19.06 6.66 -4.63
CA LYS A 11 -17.77 7.34 -4.56
C LYS A 11 -16.70 6.49 -5.24
N SER A 12 -15.77 7.14 -5.95
CA SER A 12 -14.62 6.43 -6.49
C SER A 12 -13.70 5.95 -5.35
N PHE A 13 -12.82 5.00 -5.65
CA PHE A 13 -11.84 4.51 -4.68
C PHE A 13 -10.94 5.65 -4.19
N GLU A 14 -10.48 6.51 -5.10
CA GLU A 14 -9.64 7.68 -4.82
C GLU A 14 -10.38 8.68 -3.93
N GLN A 15 -11.66 8.94 -4.20
CA GLN A 15 -12.48 9.82 -3.36
C GLN A 15 -12.63 9.26 -1.94
N THR A 16 -12.84 7.94 -1.82
CA THR A 16 -12.96 7.28 -0.52
C THR A 16 -11.64 7.33 0.25
N LEU A 17 -10.51 7.14 -0.45
CA LEU A 17 -9.17 7.22 0.12
C LEU A 17 -8.85 8.64 0.59
N TRP A 18 -9.18 9.64 -0.23
CA TRP A 18 -9.01 11.06 0.09
C TRP A 18 -9.83 11.46 1.32
N ASP A 19 -11.11 11.09 1.36
CA ASP A 19 -11.99 11.37 2.50
C ASP A 19 -11.49 10.71 3.79
N THR A 20 -10.92 9.51 3.69
CA THR A 20 -10.35 8.79 4.84
C THR A 20 -9.06 9.47 5.31
N ALA A 21 -8.21 9.88 4.37
CA ALA A 21 -6.98 10.60 4.66
C ALA A 21 -7.27 11.95 5.34
N ASP A 22 -8.26 12.71 4.88
CA ASP A 22 -8.61 14.00 5.50
C ASP A 22 -9.19 13.82 6.91
N LYS A 23 -9.99 12.78 7.15
CA LYS A 23 -10.45 12.43 8.51
C LYS A 23 -9.31 12.07 9.46
N LEU A 24 -8.29 11.36 8.97
CA LEU A 24 -7.14 10.93 9.78
C LEU A 24 -6.09 12.03 9.97
N ARG A 25 -6.08 13.06 9.12
CA ARG A 25 -5.13 14.19 9.20
C ARG A 25 -5.25 14.99 10.49
N GLY A 26 -6.43 15.05 11.09
CA GLY A 26 -6.67 15.84 12.30
C GLY A 26 -6.31 17.30 12.09
N THR A 27 -5.46 17.86 12.96
CA THR A 27 -5.01 19.26 12.92
C THR A 27 -3.73 19.48 12.10
N VAL A 28 -3.17 18.45 11.48
CA VAL A 28 -1.91 18.56 10.73
C VAL A 28 -2.15 19.34 9.43
N GLU A 29 -1.27 20.30 9.12
CA GLU A 29 -1.37 21.06 7.87
C GLU A 29 -1.21 20.14 6.65
N SER A 30 -1.91 20.42 5.55
CA SER A 30 -1.85 19.59 4.36
C SER A 30 -0.43 19.46 3.78
N SER A 31 0.40 20.49 3.93
CA SER A 31 1.77 20.51 3.42
C SER A 31 2.70 19.53 4.18
N GLU A 32 2.44 19.29 5.46
CA GLU A 32 3.18 18.35 6.30
C GLU A 32 2.57 16.94 6.22
N TYR A 33 1.25 16.83 6.18
CA TYR A 33 0.54 15.55 6.14
C TYR A 33 0.86 14.72 4.89
N LYS A 34 1.17 15.37 3.76
CA LYS A 34 1.57 14.68 2.52
C LYS A 34 2.77 13.77 2.75
N HIS A 35 3.73 14.16 3.58
CA HIS A 35 4.92 13.35 3.84
C HIS A 35 4.56 12.11 4.63
N VAL A 36 3.73 12.25 5.66
CA VAL A 36 3.23 11.12 6.46
C VAL A 36 2.47 10.12 5.59
N VAL A 37 1.49 10.59 4.82
CA VAL A 37 0.66 9.72 3.97
C VAL A 37 1.49 9.03 2.90
N LEU A 38 2.35 9.77 2.19
CA LEU A 38 3.20 9.18 1.15
C LEU A 38 4.18 8.18 1.73
N SER A 39 4.78 8.45 2.90
CA SER A 39 5.65 7.50 3.59
C SER A 39 4.90 6.23 4.01
N LEU A 40 3.67 6.34 4.50
CA LEU A 40 2.85 5.17 4.87
C LEU A 40 2.42 4.34 3.66
N ILE A 41 2.01 5.00 2.57
CA ILE A 41 1.67 4.32 1.31
C ILE A 41 2.91 3.61 0.75
N PHE A 42 4.07 4.28 0.76
CA PHE A 42 5.32 3.68 0.33
C PHE A 42 5.69 2.46 1.19
N LEU A 43 5.61 2.59 2.52
CA LEU A 43 5.90 1.48 3.43
C LEU A 43 4.95 0.29 3.19
N LYS A 44 3.65 0.54 3.02
CA LYS A 44 2.68 -0.50 2.68
C LYS A 44 3.01 -1.16 1.35
N PHE A 45 3.33 -0.38 0.33
CA PHE A 45 3.67 -0.89 -1.00
C PHE A 45 4.91 -1.80 -0.95
N VAL A 46 5.96 -1.37 -0.27
CA VAL A 46 7.19 -2.16 -0.11
C VAL A 46 6.91 -3.44 0.67
N SER A 47 6.17 -3.36 1.78
CA SER A 47 5.79 -4.52 2.59
C SER A 47 4.99 -5.54 1.78
N ASP A 48 4.03 -5.08 0.95
CA ASP A 48 3.23 -5.97 0.11
C ASP A 48 4.07 -6.68 -0.94
N LYS A 49 4.98 -5.94 -1.59
CA LYS A 49 5.88 -6.51 -2.60
C LYS A 49 6.83 -7.54 -2.00
N PHE A 50 7.30 -7.29 -0.79
CA PHE A 50 8.13 -8.22 -0.03
C PHE A 50 7.39 -9.52 0.27
N GLU A 51 6.20 -9.44 0.87
CA GLU A 51 5.39 -10.62 1.21
C GLU A 51 4.96 -11.41 -0.04
N GLU A 52 4.56 -10.72 -1.11
CA GLU A 52 4.23 -11.34 -2.40
C GLU A 52 5.43 -12.13 -2.95
N ARG A 53 6.64 -11.57 -2.88
CA ARG A 53 7.84 -12.26 -3.36
C ARG A 53 8.21 -13.45 -2.47
N LYS A 54 8.11 -13.29 -1.15
CA LYS A 54 8.36 -14.37 -0.19
C LYS A 54 7.43 -15.55 -0.44
N GLN A 55 6.13 -15.29 -0.63
CA GLN A 55 5.16 -16.33 -0.94
C GLN A 55 5.46 -17.00 -2.28
N ALA A 56 5.83 -16.23 -3.31
CA ALA A 56 6.21 -16.79 -4.60
C ALA A 56 7.42 -17.74 -4.50
N LEU A 57 8.43 -17.41 -3.68
CA LEU A 57 9.56 -18.31 -3.44
C LEU A 57 9.12 -19.62 -2.78
N ILE A 58 8.21 -19.56 -1.82
CA ILE A 58 7.67 -20.77 -1.17
C ILE A 58 6.92 -21.64 -2.19
N ASP A 59 6.06 -21.02 -3.01
CA ASP A 59 5.25 -21.72 -4.02
C ASP A 59 6.12 -22.32 -5.15
N GLU A 60 7.25 -21.68 -5.47
CA GLU A 60 8.26 -22.15 -6.43
C GLU A 60 9.14 -23.29 -5.88
N GLY A 61 8.94 -23.72 -4.63
CA GLY A 61 9.79 -24.72 -3.95
C GLY A 61 11.16 -24.17 -3.54
N GLN A 62 11.30 -22.85 -3.53
CA GLN A 62 12.50 -22.08 -3.20
C GLN A 62 12.45 -21.54 -1.76
N GLY A 63 11.72 -22.22 -0.86
CA GLY A 63 11.51 -21.81 0.53
C GLY A 63 12.79 -21.60 1.33
N ASP A 64 13.86 -22.35 1.03
CA ASP A 64 15.16 -22.20 1.70
C ASP A 64 15.88 -20.89 1.34
N TYR A 65 15.40 -20.17 0.31
CA TYR A 65 15.98 -18.92 -0.18
C TYR A 65 15.22 -17.66 0.27
N VAL A 66 14.19 -17.80 1.11
CA VAL A 66 13.36 -16.67 1.57
C VAL A 66 14.11 -15.62 2.38
N ASP A 67 15.24 -15.98 2.97
CA ASP A 67 16.09 -15.06 3.73
C ASP A 67 17.29 -14.56 2.90
N MET A 68 17.37 -14.91 1.60
CA MET A 68 18.44 -14.50 0.71
C MET A 68 18.05 -13.26 -0.10
N VAL A 69 18.73 -12.14 0.18
CA VAL A 69 18.50 -10.82 -0.44
C VAL A 69 18.48 -10.87 -1.98
N ASP A 70 19.38 -11.64 -2.59
CA ASP A 70 19.52 -11.75 -4.05
C ASP A 70 18.23 -12.18 -4.75
N PHE A 71 17.44 -13.05 -4.10
CA PHE A 71 16.19 -13.56 -4.67
C PHE A 71 15.06 -12.51 -4.70
N TYR A 72 15.22 -11.42 -3.97
CA TYR A 72 14.32 -10.27 -3.97
C TYR A 72 14.84 -9.17 -4.90
N THR A 73 16.12 -8.83 -4.81
CA THR A 73 16.72 -7.76 -5.63
C THR A 73 16.71 -8.10 -7.12
N MET A 74 16.84 -9.39 -7.50
CA MET A 74 16.70 -9.82 -8.90
C MET A 74 15.29 -9.58 -9.48
N LYS A 75 14.28 -9.40 -8.63
CA LYS A 75 12.90 -9.03 -9.00
C LYS A 75 12.59 -7.56 -8.73
N ASN A 76 13.61 -6.75 -8.41
CA ASN A 76 13.46 -5.35 -7.97
C ASN A 76 12.54 -5.20 -6.74
N VAL A 77 12.52 -6.22 -5.87
CA VAL A 77 11.78 -6.19 -4.61
C VAL A 77 12.73 -5.76 -3.52
N PHE A 78 12.31 -4.76 -2.75
CA PHE A 78 13.07 -4.27 -1.61
C PHE A 78 13.04 -5.33 -0.50
N TYR A 79 14.21 -5.72 -0.01
CA TYR A 79 14.35 -6.65 1.11
C TYR A 79 14.58 -5.86 2.39
N LEU A 80 13.71 -6.05 3.39
CA LEU A 80 13.90 -5.48 4.73
C LEU A 80 14.57 -6.52 5.61
N PRO A 81 15.86 -6.35 5.95
CA PRO A 81 16.52 -7.24 6.88
C PRO A 81 15.92 -7.08 8.28
N PRO A 82 15.88 -8.14 9.12
CA PRO A 82 15.27 -8.09 10.46
C PRO A 82 15.86 -7.03 11.39
N GLU A 83 17.07 -6.55 11.10
CA GLU A 83 17.80 -5.56 11.88
C GLU A 83 17.47 -4.10 11.51
N ALA A 84 16.60 -3.87 10.52
CA ALA A 84 16.23 -2.53 10.02
C ALA A 84 15.16 -1.81 10.86
#